data_AF-A0A966ERB3-F1
#
_entry.id   AF-A0A966ERB3-F1
#
_cell.length_a   1.000
_cell.length_b   1.000
_cell.length_c   1.000
_cell.angle_alpha   90.00
_cell.angle_beta   90.00
_cell.angle_gamma   90.00
#
_symmetry.space_group_name_H-M   'P 1'
#
loop_
_entity.id
_entity.type
_entity.pdbx_description
1 polymer ?
#
loop_
_entity_poly.entity_id
_entity_poly.type
_entity_poly.pdbx_seq_one_letter_code
_entity_poly.pdbx_strand_id
1 'polypeptide(L)'
;IYADMLDVIGRKKKPYRFLIVGGGPASIELAFAVQQRIHRELLIKNYENSPLAISIVTADKEVLRFHNSKVRHFVKAELATRGIEVLLEHEVVKFGAGKIYCNNERMIEADSMVYATGASIASWPEECGLAIGDDGFIEVNNFLQSTSHDFVFAAGDAATIKDKPRPKSGVYAVRQGKPLAENLQRFATAAKLKPYSPQKHALALINLGNKRAIASRNNLFFQGRSVWSLKNAIDSGFIRKYSQFPVMPDNFEIAKGLVDDATEQQLRKHAMRCAGCGAKIAGDALQEVLQELPHHENPDVLSSGSATEDAALIQLNDGRVLLQSVDQLSAFISDPWLFAKIASNHCMSDIYAMGCMPHSALAVVGVPTASKKISKGQLREIMHGCSEALQENDCALVGGHSAESKDLQFGLCVNGFAERNALLSKDGMQTGDIVILCKPLGTGTLLAADMRFKATHRWMEGALTQMLISNRKAAQCFIQYKATACTDITGFGLAGHLFEMLAPNNVELELSLSDLPVLDGALETLQQGILSSLHADNSLVSRDIFNSEAFQGDPRFDLLFDPQTAGGLLASVAESKAEDCIEQLRESGYAQAKAIGRVAKTGGQLPALILK
;
A
#
# COMPACT_ATOMS: atom_id res chain seq x y z
N ILE A 1 8.95 -18.76 13.85
CA ILE A 1 8.85 -19.14 15.28
C ILE A 1 7.82 -20.25 15.52
N TYR A 2 6.51 -20.00 15.44
CA TYR A 2 5.51 -21.04 15.77
C TYR A 2 5.60 -22.33 14.92
N ALA A 3 5.65 -22.20 13.59
CA ALA A 3 5.79 -23.35 12.69
C ALA A 3 7.12 -24.12 12.91
N ASP A 4 8.18 -23.38 13.20
CA ASP A 4 9.51 -23.92 13.51
C ASP A 4 9.51 -24.72 14.83
N MET A 5 8.89 -24.19 15.89
CA MET A 5 8.69 -24.94 17.14
C MET A 5 7.96 -26.27 16.92
N LEU A 6 6.88 -26.26 16.13
CA LEU A 6 6.13 -27.48 15.81
C LEU A 6 6.96 -28.48 15.01
N ASP A 7 7.76 -28.01 14.08
CA ASP A 7 8.66 -28.87 13.28
C ASP A 7 9.75 -29.49 14.15
N VAL A 8 10.46 -28.68 14.94
CA VAL A 8 11.58 -29.13 15.77
C VAL A 8 11.13 -30.10 16.86
N ILE A 9 10.07 -29.75 17.59
CA ILE A 9 9.56 -30.59 18.68
C ILE A 9 8.77 -31.78 18.12
N GLY A 10 7.86 -31.51 17.18
CA GLY A 10 6.91 -32.50 16.70
C GLY A 10 7.53 -33.51 15.75
N ARG A 11 8.19 -33.03 14.68
CA ARG A 11 8.77 -33.88 13.62
C ARG A 11 10.20 -34.30 13.92
N LYS A 12 11.08 -33.36 14.27
CA LYS A 12 12.51 -33.65 14.54
C LYS A 12 12.75 -34.24 15.94
N LYS A 13 11.76 -34.22 16.83
CA LYS A 13 11.81 -34.77 18.20
C LYS A 13 12.99 -34.22 19.02
N LYS A 14 13.33 -32.94 18.83
CA LYS A 14 14.38 -32.25 19.59
C LYS A 14 13.79 -31.28 20.61
N PRO A 15 14.47 -31.04 21.75
CA PRO A 15 14.07 -29.98 22.67
C PRO A 15 14.19 -28.60 22.00
N TYR A 16 13.39 -27.65 22.44
CA TYR A 16 13.34 -26.29 21.93
C TYR A 16 13.37 -25.29 23.08
N ARG A 17 14.32 -24.36 23.04
CA ARG A 17 14.51 -23.29 24.03
C ARG A 17 13.90 -22.00 23.50
N PHE A 18 12.80 -21.58 24.11
CA PHE A 18 12.11 -20.34 23.80
C PHE A 18 12.34 -19.30 24.89
N LEU A 19 12.93 -18.17 24.51
CA LEU A 19 13.30 -17.12 25.44
C LEU A 19 12.44 -15.87 25.24
N ILE A 20 11.96 -15.30 26.34
CA ILE A 20 11.19 -14.06 26.33
C ILE A 20 11.93 -13.02 27.15
N VAL A 21 12.22 -11.86 26.56
CA VAL A 21 12.91 -10.75 27.22
C VAL A 21 11.88 -9.71 27.68
N GLY A 22 11.85 -9.42 28.97
CA GLY A 22 10.92 -8.52 29.66
C GLY A 22 10.08 -9.23 30.72
N GLY A 23 9.76 -8.56 31.82
CA GLY A 23 8.97 -9.09 32.93
C GLY A 23 7.50 -8.62 32.98
N GLY A 24 7.00 -8.00 31.90
CA GLY A 24 5.67 -7.38 31.86
C GLY A 24 4.51 -8.34 31.54
N PRO A 25 3.26 -7.84 31.51
CA PRO A 25 2.07 -8.63 31.16
C PRO A 25 2.20 -9.39 29.84
N ALA A 26 2.76 -8.75 28.80
CA ALA A 26 2.97 -9.36 27.49
C ALA A 26 3.83 -10.63 27.56
N SER A 27 4.92 -10.60 28.32
CA SER A 27 5.81 -11.76 28.50
C SER A 27 5.09 -12.93 29.17
N ILE A 28 4.30 -12.63 30.20
CA ILE A 28 3.53 -13.64 30.94
C ILE A 28 2.45 -14.26 30.04
N GLU A 29 1.66 -13.44 29.34
CA GLU A 29 0.63 -13.93 28.43
C GLU A 29 1.23 -14.75 27.28
N LEU A 30 2.35 -14.30 26.72
CA LEU A 30 3.06 -15.00 25.65
C LEU A 30 3.58 -16.36 26.10
N ALA A 31 4.24 -16.43 27.27
CA ALA A 31 4.74 -17.68 27.83
C ALA A 31 3.61 -18.72 28.00
N PHE A 32 2.48 -18.30 28.59
CA PHE A 32 1.34 -19.17 28.79
C PHE A 32 0.65 -19.57 27.48
N ALA A 33 0.49 -18.64 26.54
CA ALA A 33 -0.15 -18.90 25.26
C ALA A 33 0.67 -19.84 24.37
N VAL A 34 1.99 -19.62 24.27
CA VAL A 34 2.90 -20.47 23.50
C VAL A 34 2.91 -21.88 24.05
N GLN A 35 3.10 -22.03 25.38
CA GLN A 35 3.09 -23.34 26.01
C GLN A 35 1.77 -24.08 25.75
N GLN A 36 0.63 -23.42 26.00
CA GLN A 36 -0.68 -24.04 25.80
C GLN A 36 -0.92 -24.43 24.34
N ARG A 37 -0.52 -23.58 23.39
CA ARG A 37 -0.70 -23.84 21.96
C ARG A 37 0.14 -25.03 21.53
N ILE A 38 1.44 -25.04 21.83
CA ILE A 38 2.35 -26.13 21.45
C ILE A 38 1.93 -27.46 22.11
N HIS A 39 1.60 -27.44 23.41
CA HIS A 39 1.17 -28.64 24.12
C HIS A 39 -0.10 -29.24 23.53
N ARG A 40 -1.06 -28.39 23.14
CA ARG A 40 -2.30 -28.85 22.51
C ARG A 40 -2.04 -29.48 21.14
N GLU A 41 -1.24 -28.85 20.30
CA GLU A 41 -0.97 -29.31 18.93
C GLU A 41 -0.12 -30.59 18.91
N LEU A 42 0.78 -30.75 19.89
CA LEU A 42 1.66 -31.92 20.02
C LEU A 42 1.16 -32.96 21.04
N LEU A 43 -0.04 -32.78 21.58
CA LEU A 43 -0.68 -33.67 22.56
C LEU A 43 0.18 -33.95 23.80
N ILE A 44 0.97 -32.97 24.25
CA ILE A 44 1.79 -33.04 25.46
C ILE A 44 0.89 -32.89 26.68
N LYS A 45 0.93 -33.86 27.61
CA LYS A 45 0.00 -33.95 28.75
C LYS A 45 0.54 -33.37 30.06
N ASN A 46 1.86 -33.29 30.24
CA ASN A 46 2.51 -32.82 31.46
C ASN A 46 3.58 -31.76 31.15
N TYR A 47 3.77 -30.84 32.09
CA TYR A 47 4.79 -29.78 31.98
C TYR A 47 6.20 -30.29 32.29
N GLU A 48 6.34 -31.20 33.26
CA GLU A 48 7.62 -31.69 33.77
C GLU A 48 8.54 -32.32 32.71
N ASN A 49 7.96 -32.95 31.68
CA ASN A 49 8.70 -33.60 30.60
C ASN A 49 8.47 -32.90 29.25
N SER A 50 8.16 -31.60 29.27
CA SER A 50 7.94 -30.88 28.04
C SER A 50 9.26 -30.71 27.27
N PRO A 51 9.31 -31.06 25.98
CA PRO A 51 10.44 -30.72 25.11
C PRO A 51 10.52 -29.22 24.80
N LEU A 52 9.55 -28.41 25.24
CA LEU A 52 9.58 -26.96 25.14
C LEU A 52 10.04 -26.35 26.46
N ALA A 53 11.27 -25.83 26.48
CA ALA A 53 11.81 -25.06 27.60
C ALA A 53 11.51 -23.56 27.37
N ILE A 54 10.82 -22.92 28.32
CA ILE A 54 10.51 -21.49 28.24
C ILE A 54 11.21 -20.78 29.39
N SER A 55 11.96 -19.73 29.06
CA SER A 55 12.58 -18.86 30.05
C SER A 55 12.15 -17.40 29.83
N ILE A 56 11.89 -16.68 30.93
CA ILE A 56 11.62 -15.25 30.95
C ILE A 56 12.82 -14.56 31.60
N VAL A 57 13.44 -13.61 30.90
CA VAL A 57 14.56 -12.80 31.41
C VAL A 57 14.09 -11.37 31.64
N THR A 58 14.38 -10.80 32.80
CA THR A 58 14.01 -9.41 33.10
C THR A 58 15.07 -8.72 33.97
N ALA A 59 15.26 -7.42 33.72
CA ALA A 59 16.10 -6.56 34.56
C ALA A 59 15.47 -6.30 35.95
N ASP A 60 14.16 -6.50 36.08
CA ASP A 60 13.43 -6.22 37.32
C ASP A 60 13.65 -7.31 38.39
N LYS A 61 13.51 -6.91 39.66
CA LYS A 61 13.52 -7.82 40.83
C LYS A 61 12.32 -8.76 40.90
N GLU A 62 11.23 -8.42 40.23
CA GLU A 62 10.01 -9.20 40.18
C GLU A 62 9.34 -9.06 38.80
N VAL A 63 8.67 -10.12 38.35
CA VAL A 63 7.74 -10.01 37.21
C VAL A 63 6.50 -9.20 37.60
N LEU A 64 5.88 -8.55 36.62
CA LEU A 64 4.69 -7.72 36.79
C LEU A 64 4.90 -6.63 37.86
N ARG A 65 6.04 -5.91 37.81
CA ARG A 65 6.44 -4.88 38.79
C ARG A 65 5.35 -3.85 39.13
N PHE A 66 4.47 -3.54 38.18
CA PHE A 66 3.38 -2.56 38.35
C PHE A 66 2.06 -3.16 38.89
N HIS A 67 2.03 -4.45 39.23
CA HIS A 67 0.86 -5.15 39.77
C HIS A 67 1.00 -5.42 41.26
N ASN A 68 -0.12 -5.67 41.96
CA ASN A 68 -0.08 -5.94 43.40
C ASN A 68 0.57 -7.28 43.76
N SER A 69 0.97 -7.44 45.02
CA SER A 69 1.69 -8.62 45.52
C SER A 69 0.91 -9.94 45.37
N LYS A 70 -0.43 -9.91 45.49
CA LYS A 70 -1.27 -11.12 45.31
C LYS A 70 -1.18 -11.65 43.88
N VAL A 71 -1.23 -10.74 42.89
CA VAL A 71 -1.05 -11.07 41.47
C VAL A 71 0.34 -11.64 41.23
N ARG A 72 1.40 -10.98 41.73
CA ARG A 72 2.78 -11.45 41.54
C ARG A 72 3.01 -12.82 42.15
N HIS A 73 2.51 -13.06 43.37
CA HIS A 73 2.61 -14.35 44.03
C HIS A 73 1.90 -15.46 43.25
N PHE A 74 0.67 -15.21 42.81
CA PHE A 74 -0.09 -16.17 42.00
C PHE A 74 0.62 -16.50 40.68
N VAL A 75 1.08 -15.48 39.94
CA VAL A 75 1.75 -15.69 38.65
C VAL A 75 3.08 -16.42 38.85
N LYS A 76 3.85 -16.11 39.90
CA LYS A 76 5.08 -16.84 40.21
C LYS A 76 4.82 -18.32 40.49
N ALA A 77 3.77 -18.64 41.24
CA ALA A 77 3.37 -20.02 41.50
C ALA A 77 2.90 -20.75 40.22
N GLU A 78 2.13 -20.08 39.37
CA GLU A 78 1.65 -20.63 38.09
C GLU A 78 2.81 -20.87 37.11
N LEU A 79 3.77 -19.95 36.99
CA LEU A 79 4.99 -20.11 36.19
C LEU A 79 5.80 -21.32 36.66
N ALA A 80 6.01 -21.45 37.98
CA ALA A 80 6.70 -22.60 38.57
C ALA A 80 5.97 -23.92 38.30
N THR A 81 4.64 -23.94 38.45
CA THR A 81 3.80 -25.13 38.17
C THR A 81 3.90 -25.57 36.71
N ARG A 82 4.16 -24.63 35.80
CA ARG A 82 4.32 -24.85 34.37
C ARG A 82 5.76 -25.11 33.94
N GLY A 83 6.72 -25.13 34.86
CA GLY A 83 8.14 -25.27 34.54
C GLY A 83 8.71 -24.13 33.69
N ILE A 84 8.12 -22.93 33.77
CA ILE A 84 8.63 -21.74 33.08
C ILE A 84 9.68 -21.09 33.97
N GLU A 85 10.92 -21.03 33.51
CA GLU A 85 12.03 -20.42 34.23
C GLU A 85 11.91 -18.89 34.21
N VAL A 86 12.25 -18.24 35.33
CA VAL A 86 12.29 -16.77 35.41
C VAL A 86 13.65 -16.33 35.94
N LEU A 87 14.38 -15.60 35.12
CA LEU A 87 15.69 -15.02 35.40
C LEU A 87 15.50 -13.52 35.71
N LEU A 88 15.50 -13.21 37.00
CA LEU A 88 15.31 -11.86 37.55
C LEU A 88 16.65 -11.14 37.67
N GLU A 89 16.65 -9.81 37.62
CA GLU A 89 17.86 -8.98 37.75
C GLU A 89 18.93 -9.31 36.68
N HIS A 90 18.49 -9.66 35.47
CA HIS A 90 19.34 -9.89 34.31
C HIS A 90 18.90 -8.95 33.18
N GLU A 91 19.62 -7.83 33.03
CA GLU A 91 19.37 -6.87 31.95
C GLU A 91 20.06 -7.34 30.67
N VAL A 92 19.30 -7.47 29.59
CA VAL A 92 19.84 -7.89 28.28
C VAL A 92 20.46 -6.70 27.58
N VAL A 93 21.78 -6.77 27.32
CA VAL A 93 22.55 -5.67 26.71
C VAL A 93 22.92 -5.93 25.25
N LYS A 94 22.89 -7.20 24.80
CA LYS A 94 23.25 -7.55 23.42
C LYS A 94 22.54 -8.83 22.97
N PHE A 95 22.15 -8.84 21.70
CA PHE A 95 21.66 -10.03 21.00
C PHE A 95 22.73 -10.59 20.06
N GLY A 96 22.83 -11.92 19.99
CA GLY A 96 23.60 -12.63 18.99
C GLY A 96 22.76 -13.74 18.35
N ALA A 97 23.29 -14.38 17.30
CA ALA A 97 22.63 -15.52 16.70
C ALA A 97 22.49 -16.66 17.73
N GLY A 98 21.24 -17.00 18.09
CA GLY A 98 20.92 -18.08 19.04
C GLY A 98 21.26 -17.81 20.51
N LYS A 99 21.62 -16.57 20.90
CA LYS A 99 21.93 -16.22 22.29
C LYS A 99 21.71 -14.74 22.64
N ILE A 100 21.56 -14.47 23.92
CA ILE A 100 21.59 -13.12 24.52
C ILE A 100 22.75 -12.99 25.51
N TYR A 101 23.16 -11.74 25.74
CA TYR A 101 24.15 -11.37 26.73
C TYR A 101 23.54 -10.42 27.74
N CYS A 102 23.73 -10.72 29.03
CA CYS A 102 23.25 -9.90 30.12
C CYS A 102 24.36 -8.97 30.66
N ASN A 103 23.98 -7.92 31.37
CA ASN A 103 24.89 -6.95 31.99
C ASN A 103 25.88 -7.57 32.99
N ASN A 104 25.56 -8.72 33.58
CA ASN A 104 26.41 -9.50 34.48
C ASN A 104 27.28 -10.54 33.75
N GLU A 105 27.57 -10.33 32.47
CA GLU A 105 28.32 -11.22 31.58
C GLU A 105 27.70 -12.62 31.37
N ARG A 106 26.49 -12.87 31.90
CA ARG A 106 25.78 -14.12 31.69
C ARG A 106 25.32 -14.23 30.23
N MET A 107 25.64 -15.37 29.62
CA MET A 107 25.18 -15.75 28.30
C MET A 107 24.03 -16.76 28.40
N ILE A 108 22.94 -16.53 27.67
CA ILE A 108 21.78 -17.42 27.64
C ILE A 108 21.49 -17.80 26.18
N GLU A 109 21.51 -19.09 25.90
CA GLU A 109 21.20 -19.62 24.57
C GLU A 109 19.71 -19.91 24.39
N ALA A 110 19.19 -19.68 23.19
CA ALA A 110 17.82 -19.99 22.82
C ALA A 110 17.69 -20.24 21.32
N ASP A 111 16.80 -21.15 20.93
CA ASP A 111 16.49 -21.44 19.53
C ASP A 111 15.64 -20.34 18.89
N SER A 112 14.80 -19.66 19.70
CA SER A 112 14.11 -18.44 19.32
C SER A 112 13.88 -17.53 20.51
N MET A 113 13.81 -16.23 20.23
CA MET A 113 13.70 -15.18 21.22
C MET A 113 12.61 -14.18 20.83
N VAL A 114 11.84 -13.71 21.80
CA VAL A 114 10.89 -12.60 21.62
C VAL A 114 11.21 -11.46 22.58
N TYR A 115 11.24 -10.25 22.05
CA TYR A 115 11.43 -9.02 22.80
C TYR A 115 10.09 -8.43 23.21
N ALA A 116 9.78 -8.45 24.50
CA ALA A 116 8.53 -8.00 25.11
C ALA A 116 8.79 -7.02 26.26
N THR A 117 9.68 -6.04 26.04
CA THR A 117 10.04 -5.01 27.02
C THR A 117 9.05 -3.84 27.03
N GLY A 118 9.26 -2.90 27.95
CA GLY A 118 8.51 -1.64 27.97
C GLY A 118 8.76 -0.79 26.72
N ALA A 119 7.86 0.17 26.50
CA ALA A 119 8.00 1.17 25.45
C ALA A 119 9.24 2.05 25.68
N SER A 120 9.77 2.60 24.60
CA SER A 120 10.71 3.72 24.56
C SER A 120 10.39 4.52 23.31
N ILE A 121 10.81 5.79 23.25
CA ILE A 121 10.70 6.60 22.03
C ILE A 121 12.07 6.65 21.34
N ALA A 122 12.06 6.96 20.05
CA ALA A 122 13.29 7.30 19.32
C ALA A 122 13.96 8.55 19.92
N SER A 123 15.25 8.77 19.63
CA SER A 123 16.01 9.92 20.16
C SER A 123 15.67 11.25 19.49
N TRP A 124 15.20 11.23 18.24
CA TRP A 124 14.92 12.44 17.46
C TRP A 124 14.01 13.49 18.13
N PRO A 125 12.98 13.15 18.94
CA PRO A 125 12.16 14.15 19.62
C PRO A 125 13.00 15.04 20.54
N GLU A 126 13.94 14.45 21.28
CA GLU A 126 14.89 15.18 22.14
C GLU A 126 15.86 16.00 21.31
N GLU A 127 16.41 15.41 20.24
CA GLU A 127 17.34 16.09 19.32
C GLU A 127 16.70 17.31 18.64
N CYS A 128 15.38 17.28 18.43
CA CYS A 128 14.59 18.41 17.94
C CYS A 128 14.21 19.43 19.04
N GLY A 129 14.68 19.25 20.27
CA GLY A 129 14.47 20.17 21.39
C GLY A 129 13.16 19.99 22.14
N LEU A 130 12.43 18.89 21.94
CA LEU A 130 11.24 18.62 22.77
C LEU A 130 11.66 18.27 24.19
N ALA A 131 10.95 18.85 25.16
CA ALA A 131 11.11 18.48 26.57
C ALA A 131 10.80 16.99 26.75
N ILE A 132 11.75 16.27 27.34
CA ILE A 132 11.64 14.86 27.70
C ILE A 132 11.54 14.78 29.22
N GLY A 133 10.56 14.01 29.72
CA GLY A 133 10.43 13.75 31.15
C GLY A 133 11.48 12.77 31.66
N ASP A 134 11.65 12.68 32.98
CA ASP A 134 12.63 11.78 33.61
C ASP A 134 12.45 10.30 33.25
N ASP A 135 11.26 9.92 32.75
CA ASP A 135 10.96 8.56 32.29
C ASP A 135 11.36 8.30 30.82
N GLY A 136 11.95 9.28 30.14
CA GLY A 136 12.45 9.15 28.76
C GLY A 136 11.39 9.33 27.68
N PHE A 137 10.27 9.99 27.99
CA PHE A 137 9.16 10.23 27.05
C PHE A 137 8.85 11.72 26.90
N ILE A 138 8.16 12.11 25.82
CA ILE A 138 7.82 13.51 25.55
C ILE A 138 6.98 14.07 26.71
N GLU A 139 7.46 15.12 27.38
CA GLU A 139 6.74 15.79 28.46
C GLU A 139 5.60 16.64 27.88
N VAL A 140 4.38 16.38 28.34
CA VAL A 140 3.17 17.12 27.94
C VAL A 140 2.42 17.67 29.14
N ASN A 141 1.69 18.75 28.95
CA ASN A 141 0.76 19.29 29.92
C ASN A 141 -0.56 18.48 29.95
N ASN A 142 -1.52 18.93 30.77
CA ASN A 142 -2.84 18.28 30.86
C ASN A 142 -3.70 18.43 29.60
N PHE A 143 -3.28 19.16 28.57
CA PHE A 143 -3.93 19.24 27.27
C PHE A 143 -3.34 18.26 26.24
N LEU A 144 -2.35 17.45 26.64
CA LEU A 144 -1.53 16.61 25.74
C LEU A 144 -0.66 17.43 24.77
N GLN A 145 -0.38 18.68 25.14
CA GLN A 145 0.47 19.59 24.40
C GLN A 145 1.87 19.57 25.03
N SER A 146 2.91 19.58 24.21
CA SER A 146 4.31 19.62 24.65
C SER A 146 4.55 20.79 25.59
N THR A 147 5.34 20.59 26.64
CA THR A 147 5.69 21.65 27.59
C THR A 147 6.78 22.58 27.06
N SER A 148 7.44 22.21 25.97
CA SER A 148 8.48 23.00 25.30
C SER A 148 7.97 23.76 24.08
N HIS A 149 6.99 23.20 23.36
CA HIS A 149 6.49 23.74 22.09
C HIS A 149 4.96 23.67 22.03
N ASP A 150 4.31 24.82 22.01
CA ASP A 150 2.84 24.91 22.05
C ASP A 150 2.14 24.38 20.79
N PHE A 151 2.83 24.33 19.66
CA PHE A 151 2.31 23.77 18.41
C PHE A 151 2.52 22.26 18.28
N VAL A 152 3.14 21.61 19.27
CA VAL A 152 3.39 20.16 19.29
C VAL A 152 2.48 19.49 20.30
N PHE A 153 1.83 18.40 19.89
CA PHE A 153 1.02 17.56 20.76
C PHE A 153 1.52 16.13 20.71
N ALA A 154 1.49 15.43 21.84
CA ALA A 154 1.90 14.04 21.94
C ALA A 154 0.95 13.27 22.86
N ALA A 155 0.70 12.01 22.52
CA ALA A 155 -0.19 11.14 23.28
C ALA A 155 0.27 9.69 23.21
N GLY A 156 -0.42 8.84 23.95
CA GLY A 156 -0.15 7.41 24.00
C GLY A 156 1.05 7.09 24.88
N ASP A 157 1.74 6.01 24.53
CA ASP A 157 2.92 5.57 25.26
C ASP A 157 4.14 6.45 24.99
N ALA A 158 4.13 7.28 23.94
CA ALA A 158 5.20 8.21 23.61
C ALA A 158 5.26 9.47 24.50
N ALA A 159 4.25 9.70 25.35
CA ALA A 159 4.11 10.93 26.12
C ALA A 159 3.97 10.68 27.64
N THR A 160 4.40 11.66 28.43
CA THR A 160 4.24 11.72 29.88
C THR A 160 3.55 13.02 30.26
N ILE A 161 2.40 12.92 30.93
CA ILE A 161 1.74 14.10 31.48
C ILE A 161 2.50 14.54 32.71
N LYS A 162 3.03 15.76 32.68
CA LYS A 162 3.77 16.38 33.79
C LYS A 162 3.02 16.22 35.12
N ASP A 163 3.76 15.83 36.16
CA ASP A 163 3.27 15.54 37.52
C ASP A 163 2.22 14.41 37.62
N LYS A 164 1.94 13.69 36.52
CA LYS A 164 0.92 12.63 36.47
C LYS A 164 1.44 11.41 35.69
N PRO A 165 2.60 10.83 36.06
CA PRO A 165 3.15 9.67 35.36
C PRO A 165 2.17 8.48 35.41
N ARG A 166 2.07 7.77 34.29
CA ARG A 166 1.25 6.55 34.16
C ARG A 166 2.09 5.45 33.50
N PRO A 167 1.86 4.18 33.85
CA PRO A 167 2.50 3.08 33.14
C PRO A 167 2.24 3.17 31.64
N LYS A 168 3.29 2.99 30.83
CA LYS A 168 3.18 2.92 29.37
C LYS A 168 2.49 1.62 28.99
N SER A 169 1.23 1.75 28.60
CA SER A 169 0.32 0.63 28.40
C SER A 169 -0.91 1.09 27.65
N GLY A 170 -1.37 0.25 26.71
CA GLY A 170 -2.51 0.50 25.84
C GLY A 170 -3.76 1.03 26.55
N VAL A 171 -4.10 0.52 27.74
CA VAL A 171 -5.29 0.96 28.50
C VAL A 171 -5.28 2.45 28.93
N TYR A 172 -4.11 3.06 29.04
CA TYR A 172 -3.98 4.50 29.25
C TYR A 172 -3.87 5.23 27.90
N ALA A 173 -3.07 4.70 26.98
CA ALA A 173 -2.83 5.29 25.67
C ALA A 173 -4.11 5.50 24.84
N VAL A 174 -4.98 4.48 24.74
CA VAL A 174 -6.22 4.56 23.94
C VAL A 174 -7.20 5.63 24.42
N ARG A 175 -7.09 6.04 25.70
CA ARG A 175 -7.95 7.09 26.28
C ARG A 175 -7.48 8.50 25.98
N GLN A 176 -6.27 8.66 25.46
CA GLN A 176 -5.70 9.97 25.12
C GLN A 176 -6.08 10.41 23.70
N GLY A 177 -6.42 9.47 22.80
CA GLY A 177 -6.70 9.78 21.39
C GLY A 177 -7.86 10.76 21.17
N LYS A 178 -9.02 10.55 21.80
CA LYS A 178 -10.17 11.45 21.65
C LYS A 178 -9.91 12.86 22.23
N PRO A 179 -9.38 13.00 23.47
CA PRO A 179 -8.96 14.31 23.97
C PRO A 179 -7.93 15.01 23.09
N LEU A 180 -6.94 14.27 22.56
CA LEU A 180 -5.95 14.82 21.65
C LEU A 180 -6.61 15.36 20.37
N ALA A 181 -7.44 14.55 19.70
CA ALA A 181 -8.15 14.96 18.49
C ALA A 181 -9.01 16.21 18.70
N GLU A 182 -9.72 16.30 19.82
CA GLU A 182 -10.48 17.49 20.18
C GLU A 182 -9.58 18.71 20.39
N ASN A 183 -8.45 18.54 21.08
CA ASN A 183 -7.51 19.63 21.34
C ASN A 183 -6.76 20.09 20.09
N LEU A 184 -6.45 19.18 19.15
CA LEU A 184 -5.89 19.55 17.84
C LEU A 184 -6.86 20.43 17.06
N GLN A 185 -8.14 20.07 17.00
CA GLN A 185 -9.19 20.89 16.36
C GLN A 185 -9.34 22.25 17.06
N ARG A 186 -9.36 22.26 18.40
CA ARG A 186 -9.44 23.50 19.19
C ARG A 186 -8.24 24.41 18.93
N PHE A 187 -7.02 23.85 18.95
CA PHE A 187 -5.80 24.60 18.66
C PHE A 187 -5.85 25.20 17.25
N ALA A 188 -6.20 24.39 16.24
CA ALA A 188 -6.31 24.84 14.86
C ALA A 188 -7.38 25.92 14.64
N THR A 189 -8.42 25.95 15.47
CA THR A 189 -9.51 26.94 15.42
C THR A 189 -9.36 28.07 16.44
N ALA A 190 -8.19 28.20 17.07
CA ALA A 190 -7.92 29.16 18.15
C ALA A 190 -8.91 29.11 19.33
N ALA A 191 -9.59 27.97 19.51
CA ALA A 191 -10.48 27.73 20.62
C ALA A 191 -9.70 27.29 21.86
N LYS A 192 -10.27 27.55 23.05
CA LYS A 192 -9.67 27.14 24.33
C LYS A 192 -9.54 25.62 24.41
N LEU A 193 -8.31 25.15 24.70
CA LEU A 193 -8.00 23.74 24.92
C LEU A 193 -8.77 23.17 26.12
N LYS A 194 -9.08 21.88 26.07
CA LYS A 194 -9.77 21.16 27.15
C LYS A 194 -8.80 20.28 27.94
N PRO A 195 -8.79 20.39 29.28
CA PRO A 195 -7.90 19.59 30.09
C PRO A 195 -8.35 18.12 30.09
N TYR A 196 -7.36 17.24 30.05
CA TYR A 196 -7.46 15.80 30.20
C TYR A 196 -6.84 15.39 31.54
N SER A 197 -7.53 14.50 32.25
CA SER A 197 -7.00 13.85 33.44
C SER A 197 -6.96 12.35 33.22
N PRO A 198 -5.77 11.72 33.20
CA PRO A 198 -5.69 10.28 33.03
C PRO A 198 -6.30 9.57 34.24
N GLN A 199 -6.94 8.43 34.01
CA GLN A 199 -7.36 7.55 35.09
C GLN A 199 -6.16 7.19 35.98
N LYS A 200 -6.37 7.09 37.30
CA LYS A 200 -5.28 6.74 38.24
C LYS A 200 -4.93 5.25 38.17
N HIS A 201 -5.93 4.40 38.00
CA HIS A 201 -5.78 2.95 38.04
C HIS A 201 -6.64 2.29 36.96
N ALA A 202 -5.99 1.52 36.09
CA ALA A 202 -6.66 0.70 35.10
C ALA A 202 -6.94 -0.72 35.63
N LEU A 203 -7.98 -1.37 35.09
CA LEU A 203 -8.17 -2.80 35.23
C LEU A 203 -7.24 -3.48 34.21
N ALA A 204 -6.31 -4.30 34.68
CA ALA A 204 -5.48 -5.15 33.83
C ALA A 204 -6.02 -6.57 33.84
N LEU A 205 -6.18 -7.16 32.65
CA LEU A 205 -6.66 -8.52 32.44
C LEU A 205 -5.57 -9.32 31.73
N ILE A 206 -4.98 -10.30 32.42
CA ILE A 206 -3.85 -11.10 31.93
C ILE A 206 -4.36 -12.52 31.68
N ASN A 207 -4.22 -13.01 30.45
CA ASN A 207 -4.63 -14.34 30.02
C ASN A 207 -3.66 -15.41 30.52
N LEU A 208 -4.19 -16.54 31.00
CA LEU A 208 -3.42 -17.70 31.46
C LEU A 208 -3.29 -18.79 30.38
N GLY A 209 -3.70 -18.50 29.13
CA GLY A 209 -3.62 -19.40 27.97
C GLY A 209 -4.72 -20.46 27.92
N ASN A 210 -5.32 -20.83 29.05
CA ASN A 210 -6.24 -21.96 29.19
C ASN A 210 -7.72 -21.55 29.42
N LYS A 211 -8.17 -20.48 28.74
CA LYS A 211 -9.48 -19.85 28.95
C LYS A 211 -9.74 -19.40 30.40
N ARG A 212 -8.67 -19.12 31.15
CA ARG A 212 -8.70 -18.43 32.44
C ARG A 212 -7.87 -17.16 32.31
N ALA A 213 -8.20 -16.19 33.13
CA ALA A 213 -7.45 -14.94 33.22
C ALA A 213 -7.38 -14.48 34.68
N ILE A 214 -6.47 -13.56 34.96
CA ILE A 214 -6.40 -12.82 36.20
C ILE A 214 -6.80 -11.36 35.96
N ALA A 215 -7.50 -10.78 36.92
CA ALA A 215 -7.87 -9.38 36.96
C ALA A 215 -7.10 -8.70 38.09
N SER A 216 -6.44 -7.60 37.75
CA SER A 216 -5.64 -6.79 38.66
C SER A 216 -6.11 -5.35 38.61
N ARG A 217 -6.56 -4.82 39.75
CA ARG A 217 -6.91 -3.39 39.89
C ARG A 217 -6.67 -2.96 41.34
N ASN A 218 -5.77 -2.02 41.57
CA ASN A 218 -5.35 -1.63 42.92
C ASN A 218 -4.90 -2.88 43.71
N ASN A 219 -5.48 -3.10 44.88
CA ASN A 219 -5.25 -4.26 45.74
C ASN A 219 -6.21 -5.44 45.45
N LEU A 220 -7.08 -5.31 44.44
CA LEU A 220 -8.02 -6.35 44.05
C LEU A 220 -7.34 -7.36 43.12
N PHE A 221 -7.64 -8.63 43.37
CA PHE A 221 -7.21 -9.77 42.60
C PHE A 221 -8.39 -10.73 42.43
N PHE A 222 -8.73 -11.02 41.18
CA PHE A 222 -9.70 -12.06 40.82
C PHE A 222 -9.10 -12.96 39.76
N GLN A 223 -9.53 -14.22 39.71
CA GLN A 223 -9.05 -15.17 38.73
C GLN A 223 -10.14 -16.17 38.34
N GLY A 224 -10.08 -16.69 37.11
CA GLY A 224 -10.97 -17.75 36.66
C GLY A 224 -11.48 -17.58 35.23
N ARG A 225 -12.44 -18.42 34.86
CA ARG A 225 -13.05 -18.42 33.52
C ARG A 225 -13.96 -17.21 33.28
N SER A 226 -14.68 -16.75 34.30
CA SER A 226 -15.52 -15.55 34.21
C SER A 226 -14.69 -14.29 33.89
N VAL A 227 -13.51 -14.17 34.51
CA VAL A 227 -12.55 -13.10 34.22
C VAL A 227 -12.04 -13.18 32.77
N TRP A 228 -11.79 -14.39 32.27
CA TRP A 228 -11.42 -14.60 30.87
C TRP A 228 -12.53 -14.21 29.91
N SER A 229 -13.78 -14.58 30.19
CA SER A 229 -14.93 -14.17 29.37
C SER A 229 -15.06 -12.65 29.28
N LEU A 230 -14.84 -11.95 30.41
CA LEU A 230 -14.79 -10.49 30.42
C LEU A 230 -13.66 -9.94 29.55
N LYS A 231 -12.44 -10.46 29.69
CA LYS A 231 -11.30 -10.07 28.84
C LYS A 231 -11.60 -10.28 27.37
N ASN A 232 -12.08 -11.46 27.00
CA ASN A 232 -12.40 -11.81 25.63
C ASN A 232 -13.47 -10.86 25.05
N ALA A 233 -14.52 -10.55 25.81
CA ALA A 233 -15.53 -9.59 25.39
C ALA A 233 -14.97 -8.18 25.16
N ILE A 234 -14.11 -7.68 26.06
CA ILE A 234 -13.46 -6.37 25.93
C ILE A 234 -12.51 -6.34 24.74
N ASP A 235 -11.61 -7.32 24.62
CA ASP A 235 -10.59 -7.37 23.59
C ASP A 235 -11.22 -7.56 22.20
N SER A 236 -12.14 -8.52 22.04
CA SER A 236 -12.86 -8.72 20.77
C SER A 236 -13.76 -7.53 20.43
N GLY A 237 -14.38 -6.88 21.42
CA GLY A 237 -15.16 -5.67 21.21
C GLY A 237 -14.30 -4.50 20.72
N PHE A 238 -13.11 -4.33 21.31
CA PHE A 238 -12.13 -3.32 20.88
C PHE A 238 -11.67 -3.57 19.45
N ILE A 239 -11.21 -4.79 19.12
CA ILE A 239 -10.76 -5.13 17.75
C ILE A 239 -11.86 -4.86 16.73
N ARG A 240 -13.10 -5.28 17.01
CA ARG A 240 -14.25 -5.10 16.10
C ARG A 240 -14.51 -3.63 15.76
N LYS A 241 -14.31 -2.72 16.71
CA LYS A 241 -14.47 -1.27 16.51
C LYS A 241 -13.50 -0.71 15.45
N TYR A 242 -12.33 -1.32 15.30
CA TYR A 242 -11.27 -0.85 14.40
C TYR A 242 -11.05 -1.78 13.19
N SER A 243 -11.78 -2.88 13.11
CA SER A 243 -11.80 -3.77 11.94
C SER A 243 -13.11 -3.68 11.14
N GLN A 244 -14.17 -3.11 11.72
CA GLN A 244 -15.47 -2.93 11.08
C GLN A 244 -15.86 -1.46 11.17
N PHE A 245 -15.46 -0.69 10.17
CA PHE A 245 -15.86 0.72 10.05
C PHE A 245 -17.29 0.83 9.53
N PRO A 246 -18.10 1.79 10.01
CA PRO A 246 -19.38 2.09 9.37
C PRO A 246 -19.11 2.53 7.93
N VAL A 247 -19.99 2.12 7.01
CA VAL A 247 -19.97 2.62 5.63
C VAL A 247 -20.15 4.14 5.70
N MET A 248 -19.26 4.90 5.07
CA MET A 248 -19.46 6.35 4.98
C MET A 248 -20.75 6.60 4.20
N PRO A 249 -21.69 7.40 4.73
CA PRO A 249 -22.86 7.77 3.96
C PRO A 249 -22.43 8.54 2.70
N ASP A 250 -22.92 8.12 1.54
CA ASP A 250 -22.69 8.81 0.28
C ASP A 250 -23.42 10.17 0.32
N ASN A 251 -22.67 11.26 0.46
CA ASN A 251 -23.20 12.63 0.37
C ASN A 251 -23.47 13.04 -1.09
N PHE A 252 -24.05 12.13 -1.89
CA PHE A 252 -24.47 12.40 -3.27
C PHE A 252 -25.95 12.83 -3.25
N GLU A 253 -26.17 14.12 -2.98
CA GLU A 253 -27.49 14.73 -3.01
C GLU A 253 -27.84 15.18 -4.43
N ILE A 254 -28.46 14.29 -5.22
CA ILE A 254 -29.14 14.71 -6.46
C ILE A 254 -30.51 15.27 -6.08
N ALA A 255 -30.83 16.47 -6.57
CA ALA A 255 -32.18 17.01 -6.41
C ALA A 255 -33.20 16.08 -7.10
N LYS A 256 -34.25 15.69 -6.37
CA LYS A 256 -35.28 14.76 -6.87
C LYS A 256 -35.89 15.30 -8.17
N GLY A 257 -35.85 14.51 -9.24
CA GLY A 257 -36.38 14.85 -10.56
C GLY A 257 -35.41 15.56 -11.51
N LEU A 258 -34.14 15.76 -11.11
CA LEU A 258 -33.11 16.33 -11.99
C LEU A 258 -32.68 15.36 -13.10
N VAL A 259 -32.73 14.06 -12.84
CA VAL A 259 -32.45 12.97 -13.78
C VAL A 259 -33.50 11.86 -13.58
N ASP A 260 -33.63 10.95 -14.56
CA ASP A 260 -34.48 9.77 -14.41
C ASP A 260 -33.92 8.77 -13.37
N ASP A 261 -34.77 7.85 -12.88
CA ASP A 261 -34.41 6.90 -11.82
C ASP A 261 -33.26 5.96 -12.21
N ALA A 262 -33.12 5.61 -13.50
CA ALA A 262 -32.05 4.73 -13.97
C ALA A 262 -30.70 5.47 -13.97
N THR A 263 -30.69 6.71 -14.45
CA THR A 263 -29.54 7.62 -14.41
C THR A 263 -29.14 7.96 -12.97
N GLU A 264 -30.11 8.22 -12.08
CA GLU A 264 -29.83 8.43 -10.66
C GLU A 264 -29.16 7.19 -10.02
N GLN A 265 -29.65 5.99 -10.30
CA GLN A 265 -29.03 4.76 -9.80
C GLN A 265 -27.62 4.56 -10.35
N GLN A 266 -27.38 4.85 -11.63
CA GLN A 266 -26.03 4.81 -12.21
C GLN A 266 -25.10 5.82 -11.54
N LEU A 267 -25.52 7.08 -11.40
CA LEU A 267 -24.71 8.11 -10.75
C LEU A 267 -24.40 7.78 -9.28
N ARG A 268 -25.35 7.18 -8.55
CA ARG A 268 -25.13 6.71 -7.17
C ARG A 268 -24.14 5.56 -7.10
N LYS A 269 -24.17 4.61 -8.04
CA LYS A 269 -23.15 3.54 -8.12
C LYS A 269 -21.74 4.09 -8.38
N HIS A 270 -21.63 5.28 -8.97
CA HIS A 270 -20.38 5.99 -9.25
C HIS A 270 -20.14 7.20 -8.32
N ALA A 271 -20.86 7.31 -7.19
CA ALA A 271 -20.79 8.46 -6.29
C ALA A 271 -19.37 8.68 -5.73
N MET A 272 -18.62 7.60 -5.52
CA MET A 272 -17.18 7.62 -5.28
C MET A 272 -16.45 7.47 -6.61
N ARG A 273 -16.07 8.59 -7.23
CA ARG A 273 -15.12 8.55 -8.36
C ARG A 273 -13.74 8.20 -7.84
N CYS A 274 -13.13 7.15 -8.38
CA CYS A 274 -11.77 6.76 -8.02
C CYS A 274 -10.79 7.83 -8.52
N ALA A 275 -9.72 8.06 -7.76
CA ALA A 275 -8.63 8.96 -8.16
C ALA A 275 -7.64 8.26 -9.12
N GLY A 276 -6.56 8.93 -9.51
CA GLY A 276 -5.62 8.41 -10.51
C GLY A 276 -6.29 8.23 -11.88
N CYS A 277 -5.93 7.19 -12.63
CA CYS A 277 -6.52 6.93 -13.95
C CYS A 277 -8.00 6.54 -13.88
N GLY A 278 -8.49 6.03 -12.74
CA GLY A 278 -9.90 5.70 -12.54
C GLY A 278 -10.86 6.89 -12.63
N ALA A 279 -10.33 8.12 -12.69
CA ALA A 279 -11.09 9.37 -12.83
C ALA A 279 -11.30 9.82 -14.30
N LYS A 280 -10.69 9.15 -15.30
CA LYS A 280 -10.84 9.52 -16.72
C LYS A 280 -12.31 9.36 -17.17
N ILE A 281 -12.68 10.01 -18.28
CA ILE A 281 -13.96 9.79 -18.96
C ILE A 281 -13.84 8.48 -19.76
N ALA A 282 -14.94 7.75 -19.92
CA ALA A 282 -14.99 6.55 -20.75
C ALA A 282 -14.55 6.87 -22.20
N GLY A 283 -13.79 5.96 -22.81
CA GLY A 283 -13.16 6.18 -24.11
C GLY A 283 -14.16 6.35 -25.26
N ASP A 284 -15.27 5.61 -25.22
CA ASP A 284 -16.37 5.68 -26.19
C ASP A 284 -17.01 7.07 -26.24
N ALA A 285 -17.36 7.64 -25.09
CA ALA A 285 -17.94 8.97 -24.99
C ALA A 285 -17.02 10.06 -25.56
N LEU A 286 -15.71 9.95 -25.35
CA LEU A 286 -14.75 10.89 -25.94
C LEU A 286 -14.65 10.69 -27.46
N GLN A 287 -14.58 9.45 -27.92
CA GLN A 287 -14.45 9.13 -29.34
C GLN A 287 -15.67 9.58 -30.15
N GLU A 288 -16.89 9.36 -29.63
CA GLU A 288 -18.14 9.82 -30.24
C GLU A 288 -18.11 11.35 -30.45
N VAL A 289 -17.74 12.11 -29.42
CA VAL A 289 -17.69 13.59 -29.51
C VAL A 289 -16.59 14.05 -30.47
N LEU A 290 -15.42 13.41 -30.47
CA LEU A 290 -14.33 13.77 -31.40
C LEU A 290 -14.72 13.54 -32.87
N GLN A 291 -15.53 12.53 -33.16
CA GLN A 291 -16.03 12.26 -34.51
C GLN A 291 -17.04 13.30 -35.00
N GLU A 292 -17.70 14.04 -34.09
CA GLU A 292 -18.62 15.13 -34.44
C GLU A 292 -17.90 16.46 -34.78
N LEU A 293 -16.62 16.59 -34.45
CA LEU A 293 -15.86 17.82 -34.68
C LEU A 293 -15.48 17.99 -36.16
N PRO A 294 -15.42 19.24 -36.67
CA PRO A 294 -14.94 19.49 -38.03
C PRO A 294 -13.49 19.07 -38.17
N HIS A 295 -13.21 18.28 -39.22
CA HIS A 295 -11.86 17.81 -39.51
C HIS A 295 -10.98 18.96 -40.01
N HIS A 296 -9.87 19.21 -39.32
CA HIS A 296 -8.87 20.20 -39.70
C HIS A 296 -7.52 19.50 -39.87
N GLU A 297 -7.06 19.38 -41.10
CA GLU A 297 -5.75 18.77 -41.40
C GLU A 297 -4.66 19.83 -41.50
N ASN A 298 -3.52 19.52 -40.91
CA ASN A 298 -2.28 20.26 -41.10
C ASN A 298 -1.23 19.28 -41.63
N PRO A 299 -0.57 19.56 -42.77
CA PRO A 299 0.34 18.60 -43.43
C PRO A 299 1.51 18.14 -42.56
N ASP A 300 1.93 18.96 -41.58
CA ASP A 300 3.04 18.61 -40.70
C ASP A 300 2.60 17.71 -39.53
N VAL A 301 1.29 17.60 -39.26
CA VAL A 301 0.75 16.71 -38.23
C VAL A 301 0.55 15.33 -38.85
N LEU A 302 1.36 14.37 -38.43
CA LEU A 302 1.33 13.02 -38.95
C LEU A 302 0.11 12.29 -38.37
N SER A 303 -0.90 12.07 -39.20
CA SER A 303 -2.01 11.17 -38.88
C SER A 303 -1.59 9.73 -39.16
N SER A 304 -1.52 8.93 -38.11
CA SER A 304 -1.35 7.47 -38.16
C SER A 304 -2.68 6.79 -38.51
N GLY A 305 -3.14 6.92 -39.76
CA GLY A 305 -4.29 6.16 -40.27
C GLY A 305 -5.56 6.27 -39.40
N SER A 306 -6.22 5.13 -39.17
CA SER A 306 -7.48 5.02 -38.40
C SER A 306 -7.31 4.82 -36.89
N ALA A 307 -6.07 4.78 -36.37
CA ALA A 307 -5.78 4.46 -34.97
C ALA A 307 -5.11 5.63 -34.23
N THR A 308 -5.55 5.86 -32.98
CA THR A 308 -5.04 6.93 -32.12
C THR A 308 -3.77 6.44 -31.40
N GLU A 309 -2.62 6.99 -31.77
CA GLU A 309 -1.34 6.72 -31.10
C GLU A 309 -1.28 7.39 -29.72
N ASP A 310 -0.32 6.99 -28.87
CA ASP A 310 -0.19 7.51 -27.50
C ASP A 310 0.26 8.98 -27.44
N ALA A 311 0.88 9.49 -28.50
CA ALA A 311 1.33 10.87 -28.60
C ALA A 311 1.06 11.45 -29.99
N ALA A 312 0.78 12.76 -30.04
CA ALA A 312 0.70 13.48 -31.30
C ALA A 312 2.09 13.55 -31.96
N LEU A 313 2.13 13.29 -33.27
CA LEU A 313 3.34 13.29 -34.08
C LEU A 313 3.37 14.50 -35.01
N ILE A 314 4.41 15.32 -34.91
CA ILE A 314 4.56 16.53 -35.74
C ILE A 314 5.92 16.48 -36.46
N GLN A 315 5.88 16.41 -37.79
CA GLN A 315 7.06 16.39 -38.64
C GLN A 315 7.75 17.76 -38.63
N LEU A 316 9.07 17.75 -38.41
CA LEU A 316 9.91 18.94 -38.48
C LEU A 316 10.65 18.99 -39.82
N ASN A 317 11.02 20.19 -40.23
CA ASN A 317 11.73 20.46 -41.49
C ASN A 317 13.10 19.78 -41.60
N ASP A 318 13.73 19.43 -40.47
CA ASP A 318 15.03 18.76 -40.42
C ASP A 318 14.92 17.23 -40.45
N GLY A 319 13.72 16.69 -40.69
CA GLY A 319 13.46 15.25 -40.78
C GLY A 319 13.10 14.59 -39.44
N ARG A 320 13.29 15.27 -38.30
CA ARG A 320 12.86 14.76 -36.99
C ARG A 320 11.34 14.86 -36.81
N VAL A 321 10.82 14.06 -35.89
CA VAL A 321 9.42 14.12 -35.45
C VAL A 321 9.40 14.58 -34.00
N LEU A 322 8.59 15.60 -33.72
CA LEU A 322 8.21 16.00 -32.37
C LEU A 322 7.06 15.11 -31.91
N LEU A 323 7.25 14.49 -30.75
CA LEU A 323 6.21 13.77 -30.03
C LEU A 323 5.67 14.69 -28.94
N GLN A 324 4.36 14.79 -28.82
CA GLN A 324 3.71 15.58 -27.78
C GLN A 324 2.57 14.79 -27.14
N SER A 325 2.64 14.62 -25.83
CA SER A 325 1.54 14.07 -25.02
C SER A 325 1.19 15.01 -23.86
N VAL A 326 -0.04 14.92 -23.37
CA VAL A 326 -0.50 15.56 -22.15
C VAL A 326 -1.32 14.57 -21.33
N ASP A 327 -0.98 14.45 -20.06
CA ASP A 327 -1.78 13.68 -19.12
C ASP A 327 -1.86 14.39 -17.77
N GLN A 328 -2.97 14.20 -17.06
CA GLN A 328 -3.21 14.82 -15.76
C GLN A 328 -3.99 13.87 -14.84
N LEU A 329 -3.53 13.76 -13.60
CA LEU A 329 -4.14 12.91 -12.59
C LEU A 329 -4.71 13.75 -11.44
N SER A 330 -5.78 13.24 -10.83
CA SER A 330 -6.23 13.69 -9.51
C SER A 330 -5.49 12.92 -8.43
N ALA A 331 -5.12 13.60 -7.35
CA ALA A 331 -4.34 13.03 -6.25
C ALA A 331 -5.06 11.85 -5.61
N PHE A 332 -4.40 10.69 -5.65
CA PHE A 332 -4.87 9.44 -5.05
C PHE A 332 -4.15 9.11 -3.74
N ILE A 333 -3.18 9.93 -3.34
CA ILE A 333 -2.46 9.83 -2.07
C ILE A 333 -2.32 11.23 -1.46
N SER A 334 -2.28 11.29 -0.13
CA SER A 334 -2.16 12.56 0.60
C SER A 334 -0.76 13.18 0.61
N ASP A 335 0.27 12.44 0.16
CA ASP A 335 1.64 12.93 0.03
C ASP A 335 1.82 13.62 -1.34
N PRO A 336 1.96 14.96 -1.41
CA PRO A 336 2.04 15.67 -2.69
C PRO A 336 3.34 15.41 -3.45
N TRP A 337 4.45 15.15 -2.76
CA TRP A 337 5.74 14.84 -3.40
C TRP A 337 5.67 13.47 -4.08
N LEU A 338 5.19 12.45 -3.35
CA LEU A 338 5.06 11.10 -3.88
C LEU A 338 4.04 11.05 -5.02
N PHE A 339 2.91 11.73 -4.86
CA PHE A 339 1.90 11.88 -5.90
C PHE A 339 2.50 12.49 -7.17
N ALA A 340 3.19 13.63 -7.07
CA ALA A 340 3.76 14.32 -8.22
C ALA A 340 4.86 13.48 -8.90
N LYS A 341 5.66 12.74 -8.14
CA LYS A 341 6.69 11.83 -8.70
C LYS A 341 6.06 10.72 -9.53
N ILE A 342 5.02 10.05 -9.01
CA ILE A 342 4.28 9.01 -9.73
C ILE A 342 3.56 9.60 -10.96
N ALA A 343 2.86 10.71 -10.79
CA ALA A 343 2.14 11.36 -11.89
C ALA A 343 3.09 11.83 -12.99
N SER A 344 4.30 12.29 -12.66
CA SER A 344 5.31 12.64 -13.66
C SER A 344 5.77 11.43 -14.47
N ASN A 345 6.02 10.30 -13.80
CA ASN A 345 6.35 9.04 -14.49
C ASN A 345 5.21 8.58 -15.41
N HIS A 346 3.96 8.77 -14.98
CA HIS A 346 2.78 8.48 -15.80
C HIS A 346 2.74 9.35 -17.06
N CYS A 347 2.87 10.68 -16.94
CA CYS A 347 2.81 11.58 -18.09
C CYS A 347 3.95 11.40 -19.11
N MET A 348 5.10 10.85 -18.68
CA MET A 348 6.21 10.52 -19.60
C MET A 348 6.01 9.18 -20.31
N SER A 349 5.05 8.37 -19.88
CA SER A 349 4.87 6.99 -20.32
C SER A 349 4.51 6.90 -21.81
N ASP A 350 3.63 7.77 -22.30
CA ASP A 350 3.27 7.83 -23.73
C ASP A 350 4.48 8.08 -24.65
N ILE A 351 5.39 8.96 -24.22
CA ILE A 351 6.63 9.24 -24.98
C ILE A 351 7.52 7.99 -25.02
N TYR A 352 7.57 7.24 -23.91
CA TYR A 352 8.30 5.97 -23.84
C TYR A 352 7.64 4.84 -24.63
N ALA A 353 6.31 4.78 -24.68
CA ALA A 353 5.56 3.79 -25.46
C ALA A 353 5.89 3.88 -26.96
N MET A 354 6.09 5.10 -27.46
CA MET A 354 6.52 5.38 -28.83
C MET A 354 8.03 5.16 -29.07
N GLY A 355 8.76 4.63 -28.09
CA GLY A 355 10.21 4.41 -28.21
C GLY A 355 11.07 5.68 -28.20
N CYS A 356 10.53 6.80 -27.68
CA CYS A 356 11.23 8.07 -27.60
C CYS A 356 11.64 8.41 -26.15
N MET A 357 12.67 9.25 -25.99
CA MET A 357 13.05 9.78 -24.67
C MET A 357 12.42 11.17 -24.47
N PRO A 358 11.78 11.44 -23.32
CA PRO A 358 11.32 12.77 -22.95
C PRO A 358 12.45 13.80 -22.98
N HIS A 359 12.20 14.95 -23.60
CA HIS A 359 13.17 16.05 -23.70
C HIS A 359 12.79 17.22 -22.79
N SER A 360 11.52 17.63 -22.81
CA SER A 360 11.05 18.77 -22.02
C SER A 360 9.60 18.61 -21.60
N ALA A 361 9.21 19.21 -20.49
CA ALA A 361 7.86 19.18 -19.96
C ALA A 361 7.36 20.55 -19.47
N LEU A 362 6.05 20.77 -19.59
CA LEU A 362 5.30 21.86 -18.97
C LEU A 362 4.37 21.28 -17.89
N ALA A 363 4.47 21.78 -16.66
CA ALA A 363 3.62 21.34 -15.56
C ALA A 363 2.21 21.95 -15.65
N VAL A 364 1.17 21.16 -15.36
CA VAL A 364 -0.21 21.62 -15.18
C VAL A 364 -0.64 21.26 -13.76
N VAL A 365 -0.90 22.26 -12.93
CA VAL A 365 -1.14 22.05 -11.49
C VAL A 365 -2.47 22.66 -11.06
N GLY A 366 -3.33 21.83 -10.47
CA GLY A 366 -4.53 22.26 -9.75
C GLY A 366 -4.29 22.13 -8.25
N VAL A 367 -4.36 23.24 -7.50
CA VAL A 367 -4.17 23.24 -6.04
C VAL A 367 -5.46 23.61 -5.33
N PRO A 368 -5.88 22.88 -4.28
CA PRO A 368 -7.02 23.26 -3.46
C PRO A 368 -6.90 24.67 -2.91
N THR A 369 -8.00 25.42 -2.93
CA THR A 369 -8.06 26.76 -2.35
C THR A 369 -7.67 26.70 -0.86
N ALA A 370 -6.61 27.42 -0.50
CA ALA A 370 -6.09 27.49 0.86
C ALA A 370 -5.36 28.82 1.09
N SER A 371 -4.91 29.06 2.32
CA SER A 371 -4.05 30.22 2.59
C SER A 371 -2.77 30.15 1.75
N LYS A 372 -2.22 31.31 1.35
CA LYS A 372 -0.99 31.40 0.53
C LYS A 372 0.18 30.58 1.09
N LYS A 373 0.29 30.44 2.42
CA LYS A 373 1.33 29.62 3.07
C LYS A 373 1.16 28.13 2.75
N ILE A 374 -0.07 27.63 2.83
CA ILE A 374 -0.41 26.22 2.57
C ILE A 374 -0.24 25.92 1.08
N SER A 375 -0.81 26.75 0.21
CA SER A 375 -0.68 26.57 -1.25
C SER A 375 0.77 26.60 -1.70
N LYS A 376 1.60 27.52 -1.16
CA LYS A 376 3.06 27.53 -1.41
C LYS A 376 3.76 26.27 -0.89
N GLY A 377 3.31 25.70 0.22
CA GLY A 377 3.83 24.43 0.75
C GLY A 377 3.52 23.27 -0.20
N GLN A 378 2.26 23.10 -0.58
CA GLN A 378 1.83 22.03 -1.50
C GLN A 378 2.49 22.15 -2.87
N LEU A 379 2.54 23.36 -3.45
CA LEU A 379 3.25 23.60 -4.71
C LEU A 379 4.73 23.21 -4.62
N ARG A 380 5.39 23.50 -3.49
CA ARG A 380 6.80 23.15 -3.33
C ARG A 380 7.02 21.64 -3.36
N GLU A 381 6.21 20.89 -2.62
CA GLU A 381 6.31 19.42 -2.57
C GLU A 381 6.03 18.80 -3.95
N ILE A 382 4.97 19.29 -4.64
CA ILE A 382 4.63 18.84 -6.00
C ILE A 382 5.78 19.13 -6.97
N MET A 383 6.25 20.37 -7.01
CA MET A 383 7.30 20.75 -7.95
C MET A 383 8.62 20.06 -7.62
N HIS A 384 8.88 19.73 -6.35
CA HIS A 384 10.04 18.94 -5.96
C HIS A 384 9.96 17.50 -6.48
N GLY A 385 8.82 16.82 -6.25
CA GLY A 385 8.60 15.45 -6.76
C GLY A 385 8.63 15.37 -8.28
N CYS A 386 8.05 16.37 -8.95
CA CYS A 386 8.13 16.55 -10.41
C CYS A 386 9.57 16.75 -10.89
N SER A 387 10.30 17.68 -10.27
CA SER A 387 11.68 17.98 -10.67
C SER A 387 12.60 16.77 -10.52
N GLU A 388 12.45 15.99 -9.46
CA GLU A 388 13.22 14.75 -9.28
C GLU A 388 12.88 13.71 -10.35
N ALA A 389 11.59 13.46 -10.60
CA ALA A 389 11.18 12.51 -11.64
C ALA A 389 11.72 12.91 -13.02
N LEU A 390 11.62 14.19 -13.38
CA LEU A 390 12.12 14.71 -14.65
C LEU A 390 13.64 14.59 -14.73
N GLN A 391 14.36 14.90 -13.65
CA GLN A 391 15.82 14.77 -13.59
C GLN A 391 16.29 13.31 -13.74
N GLU A 392 15.62 12.36 -13.09
CA GLU A 392 15.89 10.92 -13.24
C GLU A 392 15.68 10.42 -14.69
N ASN A 393 14.91 11.15 -15.48
CA ASN A 393 14.55 10.85 -16.86
C ASN A 393 15.23 11.78 -17.89
N ASP A 394 16.20 12.59 -17.47
CA ASP A 394 16.90 13.58 -18.32
C ASP A 394 15.95 14.53 -19.10
N CYS A 395 14.81 14.86 -18.49
CA CYS A 395 13.79 15.72 -19.07
C CYS A 395 13.82 17.11 -18.40
N ALA A 396 13.76 18.19 -19.19
CA ALA A 396 13.78 19.55 -18.67
C ALA A 396 12.38 20.08 -18.31
N LEU A 397 12.18 20.54 -17.08
CA LEU A 397 11.00 21.34 -16.75
C LEU A 397 11.17 22.77 -17.31
N VAL A 398 10.40 23.13 -18.33
CA VAL A 398 10.55 24.40 -19.06
C VAL A 398 9.48 25.44 -18.74
N GLY A 399 8.56 25.12 -17.83
CA GLY A 399 7.50 26.03 -17.41
C GLY A 399 6.26 25.28 -16.91
N GLY A 400 5.14 25.97 -16.90
CA GLY A 400 3.85 25.38 -16.55
C GLY A 400 2.76 26.40 -16.29
N HIS A 401 1.60 25.88 -15.89
CA HIS A 401 0.44 26.63 -15.47
C HIS A 401 -0.08 26.09 -14.15
N SER A 402 -0.55 26.98 -13.27
CA SER A 402 -1.16 26.62 -12.00
C SER A 402 -2.48 27.36 -11.80
N ALA A 403 -3.50 26.65 -11.36
CA ALA A 403 -4.81 27.20 -11.02
C ALA A 403 -5.32 26.67 -9.68
N GLU A 404 -6.27 27.39 -9.07
CA GLU A 404 -7.04 26.86 -7.95
C GLU A 404 -8.04 25.81 -8.46
N SER A 405 -8.17 24.70 -7.73
CA SER A 405 -9.08 23.61 -8.04
C SER A 405 -9.79 23.11 -6.77
N LYS A 406 -10.81 22.25 -6.93
CA LYS A 406 -11.46 21.61 -5.78
C LYS A 406 -10.54 20.57 -5.12
N ASP A 407 -9.91 19.75 -5.95
CA ASP A 407 -9.03 18.65 -5.54
C ASP A 407 -7.62 18.87 -6.08
N LEU A 408 -6.61 18.30 -5.41
CA LEU A 408 -5.23 18.38 -5.87
C LEU A 408 -5.07 17.61 -7.18
N GLN A 409 -4.55 18.28 -8.21
CA GLN A 409 -4.35 17.71 -9.53
C GLN A 409 -2.96 18.08 -10.03
N PHE A 410 -2.33 17.15 -10.74
CA PHE A 410 -1.02 17.38 -11.33
C PHE A 410 -0.87 16.59 -12.61
N GLY A 411 -0.23 17.20 -13.61
CA GLY A 411 0.03 16.61 -14.91
C GLY A 411 1.19 17.31 -15.60
N LEU A 412 1.59 16.74 -16.73
CA LEU A 412 2.62 17.30 -17.60
C LEU A 412 2.16 17.23 -19.05
N CYS A 413 2.46 18.28 -19.79
CA CYS A 413 2.62 18.17 -21.24
C CYS A 413 4.08 17.85 -21.52
N VAL A 414 4.36 16.73 -22.16
CA VAL A 414 5.71 16.21 -22.38
C VAL A 414 6.01 16.20 -23.88
N ASN A 415 7.21 16.67 -24.23
CA ASN A 415 7.73 16.66 -25.60
C ASN A 415 8.91 15.70 -25.72
N GLY A 416 8.97 14.96 -26.82
CA GLY A 416 10.11 14.12 -27.22
C GLY A 416 10.51 14.39 -28.69
N PHE A 417 11.72 13.99 -29.07
CA PHE A 417 12.19 14.11 -30.46
C PHE A 417 12.82 12.81 -30.92
N ALA A 418 12.45 12.33 -32.10
CA ALA A 418 13.00 11.12 -32.68
C ALA A 418 13.09 11.21 -34.21
N GLU A 419 13.87 10.32 -34.81
CA GLU A 419 13.73 10.02 -36.24
C GLU A 419 12.52 9.12 -36.46
N ARG A 420 11.77 9.36 -37.55
CA ARG A 420 10.52 8.63 -37.83
C ARG A 420 10.68 7.11 -37.84
N ASN A 421 11.80 6.61 -38.36
CA ASN A 421 12.05 5.17 -38.50
C ASN A 421 12.53 4.50 -37.20
N ALA A 422 12.79 5.28 -36.15
CA ALA A 422 13.23 4.79 -34.85
C ALA A 422 12.06 4.67 -33.84
N LEU A 423 10.87 5.13 -34.22
CA LEU A 423 9.69 5.08 -33.37
C LEU A 423 9.11 3.67 -33.30
N LEU A 424 8.61 3.33 -32.11
CA LEU A 424 7.69 2.22 -31.92
C LEU A 424 6.26 2.72 -32.19
N SER A 425 5.38 1.80 -32.56
CA SER A 425 3.95 2.06 -32.80
C SER A 425 3.10 1.02 -32.10
N LYS A 426 1.80 1.30 -31.91
CA LYS A 426 0.81 0.30 -31.51
C LYS A 426 0.63 -0.80 -32.57
N ASP A 427 0.92 -0.46 -33.81
CA ASP A 427 0.89 -1.34 -34.97
C ASP A 427 2.16 -2.17 -35.08
N GLY A 428 2.09 -3.27 -35.83
CA GLY A 428 3.27 -4.00 -36.29
C GLY A 428 3.45 -5.39 -35.68
N MET A 429 2.54 -5.83 -34.80
CA MET A 429 2.51 -7.21 -34.31
C MET A 429 2.61 -8.23 -35.45
N GLN A 430 3.47 -9.24 -35.28
CA GLN A 430 3.70 -10.30 -36.26
C GLN A 430 3.25 -11.65 -35.72
N THR A 431 2.82 -12.54 -36.62
CA THR A 431 2.47 -13.92 -36.26
C THR A 431 3.66 -14.60 -35.58
N GLY A 432 3.44 -15.16 -34.38
CA GLY A 432 4.47 -15.82 -33.57
C GLY A 432 5.15 -14.92 -32.54
N ASP A 433 4.92 -13.60 -32.57
CA ASP A 433 5.46 -12.71 -31.54
C ASP A 433 4.94 -13.06 -30.15
N ILE A 434 5.79 -12.85 -29.15
CA ILE A 434 5.46 -12.98 -27.74
C ILE A 434 5.11 -11.61 -27.18
N VAL A 435 3.97 -11.53 -26.51
CA VAL A 435 3.50 -10.30 -25.86
C VAL A 435 4.02 -10.27 -24.42
N ILE A 436 4.78 -9.22 -24.10
CA ILE A 436 5.48 -9.04 -22.83
C ILE A 436 4.92 -7.81 -22.13
N LEU A 437 4.56 -7.97 -20.86
CA LEU A 437 4.17 -6.88 -19.98
C LEU A 437 5.27 -6.63 -18.95
N CYS A 438 5.75 -5.38 -18.84
CA CYS A 438 6.92 -5.08 -18.00
C CYS A 438 6.57 -4.76 -16.54
N LYS A 439 5.31 -4.50 -16.20
CA LYS A 439 4.87 -4.23 -14.81
C LYS A 439 3.59 -4.99 -14.47
N PRO A 440 3.37 -5.35 -13.19
CA PRO A 440 2.16 -6.05 -12.78
C PRO A 440 0.93 -5.14 -12.86
N LEU A 441 -0.25 -5.77 -12.95
CA LEU A 441 -1.56 -5.13 -12.97
C LEU A 441 -2.18 -5.07 -11.57
N GLY A 442 -3.18 -4.19 -11.41
CA GLY A 442 -4.06 -4.14 -10.23
C GLY A 442 -4.04 -2.83 -9.45
N THR A 443 -3.42 -1.77 -9.99
CA THR A 443 -3.35 -0.48 -9.28
C THR A 443 -4.74 0.15 -9.09
N GLY A 444 -5.66 0.01 -10.04
CA GLY A 444 -7.00 0.60 -9.96
C GLY A 444 -7.83 0.02 -8.82
N THR A 445 -7.91 -1.30 -8.71
CA THR A 445 -8.65 -1.99 -7.64
C THR A 445 -8.03 -1.75 -6.26
N LEU A 446 -6.69 -1.67 -6.17
CA LEU A 446 -5.99 -1.37 -4.93
C LEU A 446 -6.25 0.07 -4.47
N LEU A 447 -6.20 1.05 -5.37
CA LEU A 447 -6.57 2.43 -5.07
C LEU A 447 -8.03 2.54 -4.64
N ALA A 448 -8.95 1.84 -5.32
CA ALA A 448 -10.35 1.78 -4.92
C ALA A 448 -10.54 1.15 -3.53
N ALA A 449 -9.75 0.14 -3.18
CA ALA A 449 -9.76 -0.46 -1.84
C ALA A 449 -9.19 0.49 -0.78
N ASP A 450 -8.12 1.22 -1.06
CA ASP A 450 -7.50 2.19 -0.15
C ASP A 450 -8.45 3.34 0.17
N MET A 451 -9.09 3.91 -0.85
CA MET A 451 -10.11 4.96 -0.69
C MET A 451 -11.32 4.51 0.14
N ARG A 452 -11.55 3.19 0.24
CA ARG A 452 -12.61 2.56 1.06
C ARG A 452 -12.09 2.04 2.41
N PHE A 453 -10.84 2.31 2.77
CA PHE A 453 -10.14 1.80 3.96
C PHE A 453 -10.13 0.27 4.07
N LYS A 454 -10.06 -0.41 2.92
CA LYS A 454 -10.02 -1.88 2.78
C LYS A 454 -8.68 -2.42 2.28
N ALA A 455 -7.77 -1.55 1.84
CA ALA A 455 -6.41 -1.97 1.49
C ALA A 455 -5.54 -2.14 2.74
N THR A 456 -4.58 -3.07 2.67
CA THR A 456 -3.52 -3.17 3.68
C THR A 456 -2.33 -2.30 3.29
N HIS A 457 -1.54 -1.86 4.28
CA HIS A 457 -0.34 -1.07 4.01
C HIS A 457 0.64 -1.80 3.06
N ARG A 458 0.83 -3.12 3.24
CA ARG A 458 1.71 -3.94 2.40
C ARG A 458 1.29 -3.90 0.92
N TRP A 459 -0.01 -3.97 0.66
CA TRP A 459 -0.56 -3.90 -0.71
C TRP A 459 -0.29 -2.53 -1.35
N MET A 460 -0.57 -1.45 -0.60
CA MET A 460 -0.37 -0.08 -1.10
C MET A 460 1.11 0.28 -1.26
N GLU A 461 1.98 -0.14 -0.35
CA GLU A 461 3.42 0.04 -0.46
C GLU A 461 3.96 -0.62 -1.73
N GLY A 462 3.52 -1.86 -2.03
CA GLY A 462 3.87 -2.55 -3.27
C GLY A 462 3.41 -1.82 -4.52
N ALA A 463 2.15 -1.34 -4.54
CA ALA A 463 1.60 -0.58 -5.66
C ALA A 463 2.33 0.77 -5.88
N LEU A 464 2.56 1.54 -4.80
CA LEU A 464 3.28 2.81 -4.85
C LEU A 464 4.73 2.63 -5.32
N THR A 465 5.41 1.60 -4.82
CA THR A 465 6.78 1.27 -5.25
C THR A 465 6.83 0.93 -6.74
N GLN A 466 5.85 0.17 -7.25
CA GLN A 466 5.75 -0.14 -8.67
C GLN A 466 5.50 1.12 -9.51
N MET A 467 4.57 1.98 -9.09
CA MET A 467 4.23 3.22 -9.80
C MET A 467 5.39 4.24 -9.85
N LEU A 468 6.33 4.16 -8.90
CA LEU A 468 7.56 4.95 -8.89
C LEU A 468 8.59 4.51 -9.94
N ILE A 469 8.47 3.31 -10.52
CA ILE A 469 9.41 2.83 -11.54
C ILE A 469 9.06 3.49 -12.88
N SER A 470 9.93 4.35 -13.40
CA SER A 470 9.78 4.93 -14.75
C SER A 470 9.80 3.84 -15.84
N ASN A 471 9.11 4.07 -16.96
CA ASN A 471 9.14 3.19 -18.13
C ASN A 471 10.40 3.38 -19.01
N ARG A 472 11.31 4.29 -18.65
CA ARG A 472 12.54 4.61 -19.39
C ARG A 472 13.37 3.39 -19.80
N LYS A 473 13.72 2.54 -18.83
CA LYS A 473 14.56 1.36 -19.07
C LYS A 473 13.81 0.29 -19.85
N ALA A 474 12.49 0.15 -19.64
CA ALA A 474 11.67 -0.76 -20.42
C ALA A 474 11.63 -0.34 -21.90
N ALA A 475 11.44 0.95 -22.20
CA ALA A 475 11.48 1.46 -23.56
C ALA A 475 12.83 1.19 -24.23
N GLN A 476 13.93 1.49 -23.55
CA GLN A 476 15.29 1.19 -24.04
C GLN A 476 15.48 -0.30 -24.35
N CYS A 477 14.98 -1.17 -23.46
CA CYS A 477 15.01 -2.62 -23.65
C CYS A 477 14.20 -3.03 -24.89
N PHE A 478 12.96 -2.56 -25.03
CA PHE A 478 12.12 -2.90 -26.18
C PHE A 478 12.69 -2.39 -27.52
N ILE A 479 13.31 -1.20 -27.54
CA ILE A 479 14.05 -0.70 -28.71
C ILE A 479 15.23 -1.62 -29.04
N GLN A 480 16.04 -1.99 -28.04
CA GLN A 480 17.20 -2.87 -28.22
C GLN A 480 16.82 -4.24 -28.81
N TYR A 481 15.74 -4.83 -28.32
CA TYR A 481 15.26 -6.13 -28.79
C TYR A 481 14.43 -6.05 -30.07
N LYS A 482 14.17 -4.84 -30.59
CA LYS A 482 13.35 -4.56 -31.78
C LYS A 482 11.92 -5.06 -31.61
N ALA A 483 11.24 -4.55 -30.58
CA ALA A 483 9.80 -4.74 -30.42
C ALA A 483 9.08 -4.38 -31.72
N THR A 484 8.11 -5.20 -32.10
CA THR A 484 7.34 -5.07 -33.33
C THR A 484 6.14 -4.16 -33.16
N ALA A 485 5.61 -4.07 -31.93
CA ALA A 485 4.62 -3.10 -31.50
C ALA A 485 4.82 -2.80 -30.00
N CYS A 486 4.41 -1.61 -29.56
CA CYS A 486 4.50 -1.19 -28.17
C CYS A 486 3.39 -0.19 -27.82
N THR A 487 2.88 -0.28 -26.60
CA THR A 487 1.97 0.69 -25.97
C THR A 487 2.28 0.73 -24.47
N ASP A 488 1.65 1.62 -23.72
CA ASP A 488 1.59 1.55 -22.26
C ASP A 488 0.21 1.14 -21.75
N ILE A 489 0.17 0.52 -20.56
CA ILE A 489 -1.10 0.10 -19.96
C ILE A 489 -1.53 1.15 -18.92
N THR A 490 -2.61 1.86 -19.25
CA THR A 490 -3.13 2.98 -18.44
C THR A 490 -4.64 2.86 -18.17
N GLY A 491 -5.42 3.90 -18.44
CA GLY A 491 -6.82 4.05 -18.00
C GLY A 491 -7.80 3.02 -18.59
N PHE A 492 -7.55 2.52 -19.80
CA PHE A 492 -8.46 1.57 -20.46
C PHE A 492 -8.24 0.11 -20.03
N GLY A 493 -7.30 -0.13 -19.13
CA GLY A 493 -6.92 -1.48 -18.70
C GLY A 493 -6.18 -2.25 -19.79
N LEU A 494 -5.79 -3.49 -19.48
CA LEU A 494 -5.02 -4.32 -20.39
C LEU A 494 -5.83 -4.69 -21.64
N ALA A 495 -7.11 -5.05 -21.49
CA ALA A 495 -7.93 -5.47 -22.62
C ALA A 495 -8.14 -4.34 -23.64
N GLY A 496 -8.47 -3.13 -23.19
CA GLY A 496 -8.68 -1.98 -24.07
C GLY A 496 -7.43 -1.66 -24.90
N HIS A 497 -6.28 -1.55 -24.23
CA HIS A 497 -4.99 -1.32 -24.90
C HIS A 497 -4.57 -2.45 -25.84
N LEU A 498 -4.87 -3.71 -25.50
CA LEU A 498 -4.66 -4.82 -26.42
C LEU A 498 -5.52 -4.68 -27.68
N PHE A 499 -6.81 -4.38 -27.55
CA PHE A 499 -7.68 -4.20 -28.72
C PHE A 499 -7.22 -3.06 -29.63
N GLU A 500 -6.68 -1.97 -29.09
CA GLU A 500 -6.04 -0.91 -29.87
C GLU A 500 -4.88 -1.43 -30.73
N MET A 501 -4.04 -2.32 -30.18
CA MET A 501 -2.93 -2.93 -30.93
C MET A 501 -3.37 -4.02 -31.92
N LEU A 502 -4.50 -4.69 -31.67
CA LEU A 502 -4.98 -5.79 -32.51
C LEU A 502 -5.74 -5.29 -33.75
N ALA A 503 -6.48 -4.19 -33.64
CA ALA A 503 -7.35 -3.68 -34.70
C ALA A 503 -6.66 -3.35 -36.03
N PRO A 504 -5.47 -2.70 -36.06
CA PRO A 504 -4.86 -2.18 -37.29
C PRO A 504 -4.52 -3.27 -38.32
N ASN A 505 -4.21 -4.49 -37.87
CA ASN A 505 -3.85 -5.63 -38.72
C ASN A 505 -4.78 -6.85 -38.54
N ASN A 506 -5.97 -6.67 -37.95
CA ASN A 506 -6.91 -7.75 -37.60
C ASN A 506 -6.18 -8.93 -36.94
N VAL A 507 -5.47 -8.65 -35.85
CA VAL A 507 -4.60 -9.62 -35.19
C VAL A 507 -5.40 -10.49 -34.22
N GLU A 508 -5.10 -11.77 -34.21
CA GLU A 508 -5.61 -12.74 -33.23
C GLU A 508 -4.52 -13.01 -32.19
N LEU A 509 -4.84 -12.80 -30.91
CA LEU A 509 -3.92 -12.97 -29.78
C LEU A 509 -4.43 -14.02 -28.80
N GLU A 510 -3.55 -14.96 -28.44
CA GLU A 510 -3.79 -15.88 -27.32
C GLU A 510 -3.18 -15.32 -26.04
N LEU A 511 -4.01 -15.03 -25.03
CA LEU A 511 -3.61 -14.45 -23.75
C LEU A 511 -3.78 -15.45 -22.61
N SER A 512 -2.72 -15.73 -21.86
CA SER A 512 -2.75 -16.61 -20.69
C SER A 512 -3.10 -15.81 -19.43
N LEU A 513 -4.28 -16.04 -18.86
CA LEU A 513 -4.69 -15.35 -17.63
C LEU A 513 -3.81 -15.73 -16.44
N SER A 514 -3.40 -17.00 -16.39
CA SER A 514 -2.52 -17.52 -15.33
C SER A 514 -1.13 -16.87 -15.35
N ASP A 515 -0.73 -16.29 -16.49
CA ASP A 515 0.55 -15.64 -16.68
C ASP A 515 0.57 -14.14 -16.45
N LEU A 516 -0.59 -13.52 -16.18
CA LEU A 516 -0.64 -12.11 -15.84
C LEU A 516 0.18 -11.81 -14.57
N PRO A 517 1.13 -10.87 -14.60
CA PRO A 517 1.78 -10.39 -13.38
C PRO A 517 0.77 -9.53 -12.61
N VAL A 518 0.59 -9.81 -11.32
CA VAL A 518 -0.45 -9.18 -10.49
C VAL A 518 0.13 -8.64 -9.19
N LEU A 519 -0.28 -7.42 -8.83
CA LEU A 519 0.06 -6.82 -7.54
C LEU A 519 -0.60 -7.60 -6.39
N ASP A 520 0.15 -7.77 -5.31
CA ASP A 520 -0.32 -8.41 -4.09
C ASP A 520 -1.54 -7.66 -3.51
N GLY A 521 -2.62 -8.39 -3.27
CA GLY A 521 -3.91 -7.84 -2.85
C GLY A 521 -4.91 -7.55 -3.96
N ALA A 522 -4.48 -7.43 -5.23
CA ALA A 522 -5.38 -7.02 -6.31
C ALA A 522 -6.43 -8.11 -6.65
N LEU A 523 -6.07 -9.40 -6.62
CA LEU A 523 -7.05 -10.46 -6.83
C LEU A 523 -8.02 -10.55 -5.65
N GLU A 524 -7.54 -10.32 -4.42
CA GLU A 524 -8.35 -10.32 -3.21
C GLU A 524 -9.36 -9.17 -3.19
N THR A 525 -9.01 -8.00 -3.70
CA THR A 525 -9.92 -6.86 -3.82
C THR A 525 -10.97 -7.10 -4.90
N LEU A 526 -10.57 -7.63 -6.05
CA LEU A 526 -11.49 -8.02 -7.13
C LEU A 526 -12.46 -9.12 -6.68
N GLN A 527 -11.98 -10.15 -5.98
CA GLN A 527 -12.82 -11.22 -5.42
C GLN A 527 -13.86 -10.69 -4.39
N GLN A 528 -13.56 -9.57 -3.73
CA GLN A 528 -14.49 -8.87 -2.84
C GLN A 528 -15.45 -7.91 -3.57
N GLY A 529 -15.40 -7.85 -4.91
CA GLY A 529 -16.18 -6.93 -5.73
C GLY A 529 -15.73 -5.47 -5.60
N ILE A 530 -14.48 -5.21 -5.20
CA ILE A 530 -13.93 -3.86 -5.10
C ILE A 530 -13.36 -3.48 -6.46
N LEU A 531 -14.19 -2.82 -7.28
CA LEU A 531 -13.83 -2.35 -8.61
C LEU A 531 -13.56 -0.84 -8.61
N SER A 532 -12.66 -0.41 -9.50
CA SER A 532 -12.47 1.00 -9.86
C SER A 532 -13.67 1.53 -10.66
N SER A 533 -13.88 2.85 -10.68
CA SER A 533 -15.00 3.46 -11.41
C SER A 533 -14.99 3.19 -12.91
N LEU A 534 -13.82 3.21 -13.56
CA LEU A 534 -13.70 2.92 -15.00
C LEU A 534 -13.79 1.43 -15.36
N HIS A 535 -13.75 0.54 -14.37
CA HIS A 535 -13.78 -0.90 -14.64
C HIS A 535 -15.06 -1.30 -15.40
N ALA A 536 -16.19 -0.73 -15.02
CA ALA A 536 -17.48 -1.01 -15.66
C ALA A 536 -17.45 -0.65 -17.16
N ASP A 537 -16.97 0.54 -17.50
CA ASP A 537 -16.88 1.00 -18.89
C ASP A 537 -15.83 0.18 -19.67
N ASN A 538 -14.66 -0.04 -19.07
CA ASN A 538 -13.61 -0.88 -19.67
C ASN A 538 -14.08 -2.32 -19.91
N SER A 539 -14.96 -2.85 -19.07
CA SER A 539 -15.49 -4.22 -19.22
C SER A 539 -16.39 -4.40 -20.44
N LEU A 540 -16.84 -3.33 -21.09
CA LEU A 540 -17.68 -3.41 -22.29
C LEU A 540 -16.98 -4.13 -23.44
N VAL A 541 -15.64 -4.00 -23.54
CA VAL A 541 -14.81 -4.70 -24.55
C VAL A 541 -14.75 -6.22 -24.34
N SER A 542 -15.26 -6.73 -23.21
CA SER A 542 -15.37 -8.18 -22.97
C SER A 542 -16.22 -8.91 -24.01
N ARG A 543 -17.11 -8.19 -24.71
CA ARG A 543 -17.95 -8.72 -25.80
C ARG A 543 -17.15 -9.13 -27.02
N ASP A 544 -15.98 -8.53 -27.21
CA ASP A 544 -15.09 -8.77 -28.35
C ASP A 544 -14.03 -9.84 -28.01
N ILE A 545 -14.02 -10.35 -26.78
CA ILE A 545 -13.19 -11.48 -26.36
C ILE A 545 -13.91 -12.79 -26.73
N PHE A 546 -13.25 -13.61 -27.54
CA PHE A 546 -13.87 -14.76 -28.21
C PHE A 546 -14.51 -15.79 -27.27
N ASN A 547 -13.90 -16.04 -26.11
CA ASN A 547 -14.31 -17.06 -25.15
C ASN A 547 -14.52 -16.51 -23.72
N SER A 548 -14.96 -15.25 -23.60
CA SER A 548 -15.15 -14.56 -22.31
C SER A 548 -16.05 -15.31 -21.32
N GLU A 549 -17.12 -15.96 -21.80
CA GLU A 549 -18.07 -16.70 -20.96
C GLU A 549 -17.40 -17.78 -20.10
N ALA A 550 -16.33 -18.41 -20.59
CA ALA A 550 -15.63 -19.48 -19.86
C ALA A 550 -14.86 -18.99 -18.63
N PHE A 551 -14.57 -17.68 -18.55
CA PHE A 551 -13.73 -17.07 -17.52
C PHE A 551 -14.51 -16.11 -16.60
N GLN A 552 -15.83 -16.02 -16.77
CA GLN A 552 -16.66 -15.20 -15.88
C GLN A 552 -16.54 -15.68 -14.43
N GLY A 553 -16.26 -14.74 -13.53
CA GLY A 553 -16.06 -15.00 -12.10
C GLY A 553 -14.63 -15.35 -11.69
N ASP A 554 -13.68 -15.49 -12.64
CA ASP A 554 -12.26 -15.46 -12.31
C ASP A 554 -11.81 -14.01 -12.06
N PRO A 555 -11.27 -13.66 -10.88
CA PRO A 555 -10.74 -12.32 -10.62
C PRO A 555 -9.68 -11.85 -11.63
N ARG A 556 -8.98 -12.76 -12.32
CA ARG A 556 -8.02 -12.41 -13.39
C ARG A 556 -8.70 -11.92 -14.66
N PHE A 557 -9.91 -12.38 -14.93
CA PHE A 557 -10.71 -11.86 -16.03
C PHE A 557 -11.10 -10.41 -15.73
N ASP A 558 -11.58 -10.13 -14.52
CA ASP A 558 -11.89 -8.76 -14.09
C ASP A 558 -10.64 -7.86 -14.10
N LEU A 559 -9.46 -8.41 -13.79
CA LEU A 559 -8.19 -7.67 -13.80
C LEU A 559 -7.86 -7.09 -15.19
N LEU A 560 -8.33 -7.70 -16.28
CA LEU A 560 -8.09 -7.20 -17.64
C LEU A 560 -8.66 -5.79 -17.88
N PHE A 561 -9.72 -5.44 -17.16
CA PHE A 561 -10.45 -4.18 -17.31
C PHE A 561 -10.09 -3.15 -16.23
N ASP A 562 -9.23 -3.52 -15.28
CA ASP A 562 -8.80 -2.63 -14.21
C ASP A 562 -7.94 -1.48 -14.80
N PRO A 563 -8.30 -0.19 -14.57
CA PRO A 563 -7.48 0.93 -15.00
C PRO A 563 -6.15 0.95 -14.25
N GLN A 564 -5.05 1.15 -14.97
CA GLN A 564 -3.72 1.18 -14.40
C GLN A 564 -3.19 2.62 -14.27
N THR A 565 -2.82 3.03 -13.05
CA THR A 565 -2.10 4.30 -12.83
C THR A 565 -0.60 4.04 -12.87
N ALA A 566 0.14 4.81 -13.69
CA ALA A 566 1.58 4.61 -13.92
C ALA A 566 1.96 3.14 -14.22
N GLY A 567 1.19 2.51 -15.11
CA GLY A 567 1.39 1.12 -15.52
C GLY A 567 2.68 0.88 -16.30
N GLY A 568 2.84 -0.36 -16.76
CA GLY A 568 3.99 -0.79 -17.55
C GLY A 568 3.78 -0.59 -19.04
N LEU A 569 4.87 -0.69 -19.78
CA LEU A 569 4.83 -0.91 -21.22
C LEU A 569 4.41 -2.36 -21.53
N LEU A 570 3.65 -2.50 -22.61
CA LEU A 570 3.25 -3.74 -23.23
C LEU A 570 3.83 -3.77 -24.65
N ALA A 571 4.60 -4.80 -24.98
CA ALA A 571 5.22 -4.89 -26.29
C ALA A 571 5.17 -6.32 -26.87
N SER A 572 5.08 -6.42 -28.19
CA SER A 572 5.29 -7.67 -28.92
C SER A 572 6.76 -7.77 -29.37
N VAL A 573 7.37 -8.93 -29.15
CA VAL A 573 8.77 -9.20 -29.50
C VAL A 573 8.86 -10.57 -30.16
N ALA A 574 9.72 -10.69 -31.18
CA ALA A 574 9.97 -11.96 -31.84
C ALA A 574 10.32 -13.07 -30.83
N GLU A 575 9.74 -14.26 -31.00
CA GLU A 575 9.89 -15.40 -30.08
C GLU A 575 11.34 -15.72 -29.73
N SER A 576 12.24 -15.65 -30.72
CA SER A 576 13.68 -15.95 -30.53
C SER A 576 14.42 -14.98 -29.60
N LYS A 577 13.82 -13.86 -29.23
CA LYS A 577 14.41 -12.82 -28.37
C LYS A 577 13.62 -12.59 -27.08
N ALA A 578 12.46 -13.22 -26.93
CA ALA A 578 11.52 -12.90 -25.87
C ALA A 578 12.09 -13.21 -24.48
N GLU A 579 12.78 -14.34 -24.32
CA GLU A 579 13.37 -14.76 -23.04
C GLU A 579 14.47 -13.80 -22.59
N ASP A 580 15.44 -13.49 -23.46
CA ASP A 580 16.52 -12.52 -23.20
C ASP A 580 15.97 -11.13 -22.87
N CYS A 581 14.92 -10.69 -23.58
CA CYS A 581 14.24 -9.41 -23.31
C CYS A 581 13.63 -9.39 -21.90
N ILE A 582 12.95 -10.47 -21.49
CA ILE A 582 12.35 -10.58 -20.15
C ILE A 582 13.42 -10.61 -19.07
N GLU A 583 14.52 -11.33 -19.27
CA GLU A 583 15.65 -11.35 -18.32
C GLU A 583 16.24 -9.94 -18.16
N GLN A 584 16.52 -9.25 -19.28
CA GLN A 584 17.05 -7.89 -19.25
C GLN A 584 16.11 -6.88 -18.56
N LEU A 585 14.79 -7.02 -18.75
CA LEU A 585 13.79 -6.22 -18.04
C LEU A 585 13.87 -6.46 -16.53
N ARG A 586 13.94 -7.73 -16.10
CA ARG A 586 14.03 -8.09 -14.67
C ARG A 586 15.29 -7.53 -14.02
N GLU A 587 16.43 -7.65 -14.69
CA GLU A 587 17.69 -7.05 -14.25
C GLU A 587 17.63 -5.52 -14.17
N SER A 588 16.83 -4.89 -15.04
CA SER A 588 16.65 -3.43 -15.08
C SER A 588 15.73 -2.88 -13.98
N GLY A 589 15.17 -3.74 -13.14
CA GLY A 589 14.28 -3.38 -12.02
C GLY A 589 12.82 -3.77 -12.22
N TYR A 590 12.45 -4.32 -13.39
CA TYR A 590 11.11 -4.80 -13.68
C TYR A 590 10.95 -6.26 -13.25
N ALA A 591 11.08 -6.54 -11.96
CA ALA A 591 11.18 -7.90 -11.41
C ALA A 591 10.01 -8.84 -11.78
N GLN A 592 8.83 -8.28 -12.09
CA GLN A 592 7.63 -9.01 -12.46
C GLN A 592 7.35 -9.00 -13.98
N ALA A 593 8.30 -8.55 -14.81
CA ALA A 593 8.16 -8.63 -16.25
C ALA A 593 7.92 -10.07 -16.71
N LYS A 594 6.92 -10.26 -17.59
CA LYS A 594 6.45 -11.60 -17.96
C LYS A 594 5.84 -11.62 -19.36
N ALA A 595 6.04 -12.73 -20.07
CA ALA A 595 5.27 -13.06 -21.27
C ALA A 595 3.84 -13.42 -20.87
N ILE A 596 2.86 -12.72 -21.42
CA ILE A 596 1.44 -12.92 -21.09
C ILE A 596 0.64 -13.54 -22.22
N GLY A 597 1.19 -13.59 -23.44
CA GLY A 597 0.48 -14.12 -24.59
C GLY A 597 1.35 -14.27 -25.83
N ARG A 598 0.73 -14.77 -26.90
CA ARG A 598 1.36 -14.99 -28.20
C ARG A 598 0.42 -14.58 -29.32
N VAL A 599 0.96 -13.86 -30.30
CA VAL A 599 0.23 -13.51 -31.52
C VAL A 599 0.02 -14.78 -32.36
N ALA A 600 -1.22 -15.22 -32.48
CA ALA A 600 -1.57 -16.45 -33.18
C ALA A 600 -1.62 -16.26 -34.70
N LYS A 601 -2.17 -15.12 -35.14
CA LYS A 601 -2.35 -14.82 -36.56
C LYS A 601 -2.47 -13.32 -36.80
N THR A 602 -1.92 -12.86 -37.92
CA THR A 602 -2.14 -11.51 -38.47
C THR A 602 -3.03 -11.59 -39.71
N GLY A 603 -3.90 -10.60 -39.94
CA GLY A 603 -4.82 -10.60 -41.07
C GLY A 603 -6.00 -11.56 -40.90
N GLY A 604 -6.52 -11.69 -39.67
CA GLY A 604 -7.80 -12.34 -39.36
C GLY A 604 -8.99 -11.62 -39.98
N GLN A 605 -10.20 -12.17 -39.78
CA GLN A 605 -11.43 -11.51 -40.24
C GLN A 605 -11.78 -10.29 -39.38
N LEU A 606 -11.54 -10.39 -38.07
CA LEU A 606 -11.72 -9.36 -37.06
C LEU A 606 -10.59 -9.51 -36.03
N PRO A 607 -10.19 -8.41 -35.33
CA PRO A 607 -9.30 -8.53 -34.19
C PRO A 607 -9.93 -9.41 -33.11
N ALA A 608 -9.16 -10.30 -32.50
CA ALA A 608 -9.69 -11.23 -31.51
C ALA A 608 -8.71 -11.48 -30.37
N LEU A 609 -9.23 -11.44 -29.14
CA LEU A 609 -8.54 -11.90 -27.94
C LEU A 609 -9.09 -13.28 -27.53
N ILE A 610 -8.22 -14.27 -27.44
CA ILE A 610 -8.55 -15.65 -27.03
C ILE A 610 -7.87 -15.92 -25.69
N LEU A 611 -8.65 -16.19 -24.65
CA LEU A 611 -8.14 -16.42 -23.31
C LEU A 611 -7.74 -17.88 -23.09
N LYS A 612 -6.63 -18.10 -22.38
CA LYS A 612 -6.08 -19.41 -21.97
C LYS A 612 -5.90 -19.51 -20.46
#